data_AF-A0A8T6LVB5-F1
#
_entry.id   AF-A0A8T6LVB5-F1
#
_cell.length_a   1.000
_cell.length_b   1.000
_cell.length_c   1.000
_cell.angle_alpha   90.00
_cell.angle_beta   90.00
_cell.angle_gamma   90.00
#
_symmetry.space_group_name_H-M   'P 1'
#
loop_
_entity.id
_entity.type
_entity.pdbx_description
1 polymer ?
#
loop_
_entity_poly.entity_id
_entity_poly.type
_entity_poly.pdbx_seq_one_letter_code
_entity_poly.pdbx_strand_id
1 'polypeptide(L)'
;MKVFADFHLHSKFARATSQDMDLENIAKWGKIKGLDIIGTGDFSHPKWFSEIKSKLQPLSGHGIYEYAGMKFMLTTEISTIYQQDKQTRKVHH
;
A
#
# COMPACT_ATOMS: atom_id res chain seq x y z
N MET A 1 -0.17 12.73 20.81
CA MET A 1 0.63 12.81 19.57
C MET A 1 -0.32 12.67 18.39
N LYS A 2 -0.20 13.51 17.35
CA LYS A 2 -1.03 13.44 16.14
C LYS A 2 -0.25 12.69 15.06
N VAL A 3 -0.94 11.86 14.28
CA VAL A 3 -0.37 11.07 13.18
C VAL A 3 -1.26 11.29 11.95
N PHE A 4 -0.65 11.62 10.82
CA PHE A 4 -1.30 11.70 9.52
C PHE A 4 -0.96 10.46 8.70
N ALA A 5 -1.98 9.76 8.24
CA ALA A 5 -1.81 8.48 7.57
C ALA A 5 -2.71 8.34 6.34
N ASP A 6 -2.25 7.54 5.39
CA ASP A 6 -3.00 7.13 4.21
C ASP A 6 -2.74 5.64 3.96
N PHE A 7 -3.73 4.79 4.20
CA PHE A 7 -3.56 3.32 4.22
C PHE A 7 -4.13 2.60 3.01
N HIS A 8 -4.88 3.29 2.16
CA HIS A 8 -5.48 2.73 0.96
C HIS A 8 -4.82 3.34 -0.28
N LEU A 9 -3.76 2.69 -0.73
CA LEU A 9 -3.07 3.01 -1.97
C LEU A 9 -3.05 1.78 -2.87
N HIS A 10 -2.73 2.02 -4.14
CA HIS A 10 -2.44 0.98 -5.11
C HIS A 10 -1.02 1.13 -5.64
N SER A 11 -0.39 0.01 -5.92
CA SER A 11 0.92 -0.09 -6.56
C SER A 11 0.82 0.08 -8.07
N LYS A 12 1.96 0.24 -8.74
CA LYS A 12 2.06 0.20 -10.22
C LYS A 12 1.52 -1.09 -10.88
N PHE A 13 1.27 -2.14 -10.09
CA PHE A 13 0.73 -3.41 -10.58
C PHE A 13 -0.80 -3.49 -10.54
N ALA A 14 -1.47 -2.57 -9.84
CA ALA A 14 -2.91 -2.46 -9.91
C ALA A 14 -3.37 -1.97 -11.29
N ARG A 15 -4.59 -2.34 -11.66
CA ARG A 15 -5.19 -1.88 -12.91
C ARG A 15 -5.44 -0.38 -12.85
N ALA A 16 -5.24 0.29 -14.00
CA ALA A 16 -5.48 1.73 -14.16
C ALA A 16 -4.75 2.62 -13.13
N THR A 17 -3.61 2.16 -12.62
CA THR A 17 -2.75 2.91 -11.69
C THR A 17 -1.47 3.38 -12.40
N SER A 18 -0.92 4.52 -11.99
CA SER A 18 0.31 5.07 -12.59
C SER A 18 1.48 4.09 -12.45
N GLN A 19 2.35 4.04 -13.46
CA GLN A 19 3.60 3.27 -13.39
C GLN A 19 4.59 3.84 -12.36
N ASP A 20 4.41 5.10 -11.99
CA ASP A 20 5.19 5.78 -10.96
C ASP A 20 4.70 5.47 -9.54
N MET A 21 3.71 4.59 -9.35
CA MET A 21 3.30 4.11 -8.02
C MET A 21 4.29 3.05 -7.49
N ASP A 22 5.55 3.46 -7.35
CA ASP A 22 6.64 2.70 -6.73
C ASP A 22 7.03 3.30 -5.36
N LEU A 23 7.90 2.59 -4.61
CA LEU A 23 8.25 2.99 -3.24
C LEU A 23 8.96 4.34 -3.20
N GLU A 24 9.81 4.63 -4.19
CA GLU A 24 10.55 5.87 -4.35
C GLU A 24 9.60 7.08 -4.44
N ASN A 25 8.64 7.02 -5.35
CA ASN A 25 7.70 8.10 -5.56
C ASN A 25 6.67 8.19 -4.43
N ILE A 26 6.17 7.06 -3.92
CA ILE A 26 5.24 7.06 -2.77
C ILE A 26 5.91 7.71 -1.56
N ALA A 27 7.18 7.36 -1.26
CA ALA A 27 7.92 7.98 -0.16
C ALA A 27 8.15 9.47 -0.38
N LYS A 28 8.55 9.88 -1.59
CA LYS A 28 8.78 11.29 -1.95
C LYS A 28 7.51 12.13 -1.76
N TRP A 29 6.42 11.73 -2.39
CA TRP A 29 5.16 12.47 -2.37
C TRP A 29 4.46 12.39 -1.02
N GLY A 30 4.59 11.26 -0.32
CA GLY A 30 4.14 11.10 1.06
C GLY A 30 4.72 12.14 2.01
N LYS A 31 6.04 12.38 1.91
CA LYS A 31 6.73 13.40 2.71
C LYS A 31 6.27 14.82 2.33
N ILE A 32 6.13 15.10 1.03
CA ILE A 32 5.64 16.40 0.54
C ILE A 32 4.21 16.67 1.04
N LYS A 33 3.35 15.64 1.02
CA LYS A 33 1.97 15.70 1.53
C LYS A 33 1.91 15.86 3.07
N GLY A 34 2.99 15.56 3.78
CA GLY A 34 3.07 15.65 5.24
C GLY A 34 2.50 14.44 5.97
N LEU A 35 2.56 13.25 5.36
CA LEU A 35 2.15 12.00 6.00
C LEU A 35 3.27 11.46 6.90
N ASP A 36 2.88 10.92 8.06
CA ASP A 36 3.79 10.27 9.00
C ASP A 36 3.97 8.77 8.68
N ILE A 37 2.95 8.14 8.10
CA ILE A 37 2.94 6.72 7.71
C ILE A 37 2.00 6.47 6.53
N ILE A 38 2.39 5.54 5.65
CA ILE A 38 1.65 5.22 4.43
C ILE A 38 1.48 3.70 4.27
N GLY A 39 0.34 3.27 3.75
CA GLY A 39 0.10 1.88 3.36
C GLY A 39 0.85 1.54 2.07
N THR A 40 1.46 0.36 1.99
CA THR A 40 2.14 -0.06 0.74
C THR A 40 1.17 -0.23 -0.42
N GLY A 41 -0.10 -0.57 -0.13
CA GLY A 41 -1.05 -1.04 -1.14
C GLY A 41 -0.63 -2.40 -1.72
N ASP A 42 -1.61 -3.17 -2.18
CA ASP A 42 -1.45 -4.41 -2.96
C ASP A 42 -0.34 -5.38 -2.49
N PHE A 43 0.01 -5.44 -1.19
CA PHE A 43 1.23 -6.15 -0.76
C PHE A 43 1.22 -7.64 -1.13
N SER A 44 0.03 -8.21 -1.38
CA SER A 44 -0.15 -9.60 -1.82
C SER A 44 0.26 -9.86 -3.27
N HIS A 45 0.49 -8.83 -4.10
CA HIS A 45 0.96 -9.02 -5.47
C HIS A 45 2.42 -9.52 -5.48
N PRO A 46 2.74 -10.68 -6.10
CA PRO A 46 4.05 -11.33 -5.92
C PRO A 46 5.27 -10.49 -6.30
N LYS A 47 5.19 -9.74 -7.41
CA LYS A 47 6.29 -8.86 -7.83
C LYS A 47 6.41 -7.65 -6.91
N TRP A 48 5.28 -7.11 -6.45
CA TRP A 48 5.27 -5.97 -5.53
C TRP A 48 5.84 -6.36 -4.18
N PHE A 49 5.43 -7.52 -3.68
CA PHE A 49 5.95 -8.07 -2.43
C PHE A 49 7.48 -8.28 -2.47
N SER A 50 8.01 -8.73 -3.61
CA SER A 50 9.47 -8.86 -3.81
C SER A 50 10.18 -7.50 -3.76
N GLU A 51 9.60 -6.47 -4.39
CA GLU A 51 10.13 -5.09 -4.32
C GLU A 51 10.07 -4.53 -2.90
N ILE A 52 8.93 -4.70 -2.21
CA ILE A 52 8.75 -4.32 -0.81
C ILE A 52 9.82 -4.98 0.07
N LYS A 53 9.98 -6.30 -0.04
CA LYS A 53 10.91 -7.07 0.78
C LYS A 53 12.38 -6.69 0.53
N SER A 54 12.72 -6.29 -0.69
CA SER A 54 14.09 -5.90 -1.03
C SER A 54 14.45 -4.48 -0.60
N LYS A 55 13.48 -3.56 -0.57
CA LYS A 55 13.72 -2.14 -0.29
C LYS A 55 13.38 -1.71 1.13
N LEU A 56 12.25 -2.17 1.69
CA LEU A 56 11.77 -1.72 2.98
C LEU A 56 12.59 -2.32 4.13
N GLN A 57 12.99 -1.46 5.08
CA GLN A 57 13.68 -1.90 6.30
C GLN A 57 12.74 -1.90 7.50
N PRO A 58 12.76 -2.91 8.36
CA PRO A 58 11.92 -2.92 9.57
C PRO A 58 12.39 -1.85 10.56
N LEU A 59 11.48 -0.99 11.02
CA LEU A 59 11.84 0.13 11.91
C LEU A 59 11.70 -0.20 13.40
N SER A 60 10.69 -1.00 13.77
CA SER A 60 10.34 -1.22 15.19
C SER A 60 9.89 -2.65 15.53
N GLY A 61 10.02 -3.60 14.60
CA GLY A 61 9.59 -5.00 14.82
C GLY A 61 8.07 -5.21 14.91
N HIS A 62 7.26 -4.15 14.94
CA HIS A 62 5.79 -4.19 15.07
C HIS A 62 5.05 -3.97 13.73
N GLY A 63 5.60 -4.48 12.62
CA GLY A 63 4.96 -4.34 11.30
C GLY A 63 5.06 -2.96 10.66
N ILE A 64 5.94 -2.10 11.19
CA ILE A 64 6.29 -0.81 10.60
C ILE A 64 7.64 -0.90 9.92
N TYR A 65 7.67 -0.43 8.69
CA TYR A 65 8.83 -0.41 7.83
C TYR A 65 9.21 1.03 7.47
N GLU A 66 10.38 1.20 6.88
CA GLU A 66 10.89 2.50 6.48
C GLU A 66 11.58 2.40 5.10
N TYR A 67 11.40 3.45 4.31
CA TYR A 67 12.16 3.69 3.10
C TYR A 67 12.29 5.20 2.83
N ALA A 68 13.52 5.65 2.62
CA ALA A 68 13.86 7.05 2.34
C ALA A 68 13.26 8.07 3.33
N GLY A 69 13.18 7.72 4.61
CA GLY A 69 12.63 8.51 5.70
C GLY A 69 11.10 8.51 5.79
N MET A 70 10.39 7.74 4.97
CA MET A 70 8.94 7.54 5.06
C MET A 70 8.64 6.19 5.72
N LYS A 71 7.66 6.18 6.63
CA LYS A 71 7.21 4.94 7.28
C LYS A 71 6.13 4.26 6.47
N PHE A 72 6.18 2.95 6.44
CA PHE A 72 5.26 2.10 5.71
C PHE A 72 4.61 1.05 6.60
N MET A 73 3.34 0.74 6.33
CA MET A 73 2.63 -0.43 6.84
C MET A 73 2.19 -1.29 5.66
N LEU A 74 2.28 -2.62 5.79
CA LEU A 74 1.79 -3.52 4.75
C LEU A 74 0.26 -3.46 4.70
N THR A 75 -0.30 -3.03 3.57
CA THR A 75 -1.75 -2.93 3.35
C THR A 75 -2.11 -3.47 1.97
N THR A 76 -3.33 -4.00 1.84
CA THR A 76 -3.87 -4.52 0.58
C THR A 76 -5.37 -4.34 0.57
N GLU A 77 -5.95 -4.23 -0.62
CA GLU A 77 -7.40 -4.32 -0.84
C GLU A 77 -7.72 -5.70 -1.43
N ILE A 78 -8.87 -6.28 -1.07
CA ILE A 78 -9.38 -7.51 -1.70
C ILE A 78 -10.77 -7.24 -2.28
N SER A 79 -10.97 -7.60 -3.55
CA SER A 79 -12.28 -7.61 -4.18
C SER A 79 -12.93 -8.99 -4.01
N THR A 80 -13.98 -9.06 -3.21
CA THR A 80 -14.81 -10.26 -3.06
C THR A 80 -15.94 -10.22 -4.09
N ILE A 81 -16.01 -11.25 -4.94
CA ILE A 81 -17.02 -11.37 -5.99
C ILE A 81 -17.85 -12.63 -5.70
N TYR A 82 -19.15 -12.44 -5.48
CA TYR A 82 -20.06 -13.53 -5.13
C TYR A 82 -21.47 -13.28 -5.69
N GLN A 83 -22.31 -14.31 -5.68
CA GLN A 83 -23.72 -14.18 -6.06
C GLN A 83 -24.62 -14.22 -4.83
N GLN A 84 -25.62 -13.34 -4.80
CA GLN A 84 -26.68 -13.31 -3.80
C GLN A 84 -27.99 -12.96 -4.50
N ASP A 85 -29.05 -13.73 -4.27
CA ASP A 85 -30.36 -13.55 -4.92
C ASP A 85 -30.30 -13.43 -6.45
N LYS A 86 -29.48 -14.28 -7.08
CA LYS A 86 -29.19 -14.27 -8.54
C LYS A 86 -28.52 -12.98 -9.07
N GLN A 87 -28.05 -12.11 -8.19
CA GLN A 87 -27.31 -10.90 -8.54
C GLN A 87 -25.83 -11.03 -8.17
N THR A 88 -24.94 -10.59 -9.06
CA THR A 88 -23.50 -10.51 -8.79
C THR A 88 -23.22 -9.32 -7.88
N ARG A 89 -22.59 -9.58 -6.74
CA ARG A 89 -22.05 -8.58 -5.81
C ARG A 89 -20.53 -8.52 -5.97
N LYS A 90 -19.99 -7.32 -5.88
CA LYS A 90 -18.55 -7.04 -5.86
C LYS A 90 -18.29 -6.09 -4.70
N VAL A 91 -17.60 -6.55 -3.67
CA VAL A 91 -17.31 -5.75 -2.47
C VAL A 91 -15.81 -5.63 -2.33
N HIS A 92 -15.36 -4.42 -2.01
CA HIS A 92 -13.95 -4.10 -1.81
C HIS A 92 -13.73 -3.92 -0.32
N HIS A 93 -12.70 -4.58 0.22
CA HIS A 93 -12.31 -4.57 1.63
C HIS A 93 -10.89 -4.07 1.81
#